data_AF-R6CAS0-F1
#
_entry.id   AF-R6CAS0-F1
#
_cell.length_a   1.000
_cell.length_b   1.000
_cell.length_c   1.000
_cell.angle_alpha   90.00
_cell.angle_beta   90.00
_cell.angle_gamma   90.00
#
_symmetry.space_group_name_H-M   'P 1'
#
loop_
_entity.id
_entity.type
_entity.pdbx_description
1 polymer ?
#
loop_
_entity_poly.entity_id
_entity_poly.type
_entity_poly.pdbx_seq_one_letter_code
_entity_poly.pdbx_strand_id
1 'polypeptide(L)'
;MPSIAVHLAAADILAEPLKIKDTPAYLLGCIAPDRVNADGFAPAEQRYAAHIRSRDIEQWKANIVKFCRERAETDFIKGFALHLFTDIAWDETVQPQLFEYLRGKGIPEEELNSAKWDELRGFDSLLSKSDNYPRDIELLRRSTADSAGDAGIDKAGLEKWRDKITALQYPYPPCGFLSEEHIKTAAELALLYMEQVFEI
;
A
#
# COMPACT_ATOMS: atom_id res chain seq x y z
N MET A 1 8.79 1.86 0.06
CA MET A 1 7.52 1.20 0.42
C MET A 1 6.94 1.95 1.61
N PRO A 2 5.72 2.48 1.49
CA PRO A 2 5.03 3.18 2.57
C PRO A 2 4.39 2.19 3.57
N SER A 3 3.58 2.72 4.48
CA SER A 3 2.75 1.92 5.40
C SER A 3 1.42 1.55 4.75
N ILE A 4 0.70 0.60 5.34
CA ILE A 4 -0.66 0.24 4.92
C ILE A 4 -1.63 1.42 5.01
N ALA A 5 -1.49 2.30 6.00
CA ALA A 5 -2.38 3.45 6.10
C ALA A 5 -2.20 4.42 4.92
N VAL A 6 -0.97 4.57 4.42
CA VAL A 6 -0.71 5.32 3.19
C VAL A 6 -1.30 4.63 1.96
N HIS A 7 -1.20 3.31 1.84
CA HIS A 7 -1.85 2.58 0.74
C HIS A 7 -3.37 2.76 0.74
N LEU A 8 -4.02 2.69 1.90
CA LEU A 8 -5.46 2.92 2.02
C LEU A 8 -5.83 4.38 1.71
N ALA A 9 -5.05 5.35 2.18
CA ALA A 9 -5.27 6.75 1.84
C ALA A 9 -5.05 7.06 0.34
N ALA A 10 -4.12 6.36 -0.33
CA ALA A 10 -3.99 6.44 -1.79
C ALA A 10 -5.20 5.79 -2.49
N ALA A 11 -5.70 4.67 -1.94
CA ALA A 11 -6.90 4.00 -2.45
C ALA A 11 -8.13 4.92 -2.38
N ASP A 12 -8.28 5.70 -1.31
CA ASP A 12 -9.32 6.72 -1.18
C ASP A 12 -9.27 7.77 -2.29
N ILE A 13 -8.08 8.31 -2.55
CA ILE A 13 -7.87 9.35 -3.57
C ILE A 13 -8.24 8.82 -4.95
N LEU A 14 -7.93 7.55 -5.21
CA LEU A 14 -8.02 6.96 -6.54
C LEU A 14 -9.28 6.12 -6.78
N ALA A 15 -10.15 5.93 -5.79
CA ALA A 15 -11.37 5.13 -5.93
C ALA A 15 -12.27 5.62 -7.08
N GLU A 16 -12.46 6.94 -7.18
CA GLU A 16 -13.28 7.54 -8.24
C GLU A 16 -12.58 7.48 -9.62
N PRO A 17 -11.32 7.93 -9.80
CA PRO A 17 -10.58 7.75 -11.05
C PRO A 17 -10.54 6.30 -11.55
N LEU A 18 -10.42 5.33 -10.64
CA LEU A 18 -10.36 3.91 -10.98
C LEU A 18 -11.74 3.27 -11.21
N LYS A 19 -12.83 4.04 -11.08
CA LYS A 19 -14.23 3.63 -11.25
C LYS A 19 -14.59 2.43 -10.35
N ILE A 20 -14.12 2.45 -9.10
CA ILE A 20 -14.34 1.38 -8.13
C ILE A 20 -15.83 1.26 -7.78
N LYS A 21 -16.37 0.04 -7.85
CA LYS A 21 -17.78 -0.27 -7.55
C LYS A 21 -17.92 -1.08 -6.26
N ASP A 22 -17.00 -2.00 -6.01
CA ASP A 22 -16.88 -2.82 -4.81
C ASP A 22 -15.70 -2.34 -3.96
N THR A 23 -15.95 -1.29 -3.18
CA THR A 23 -14.94 -0.69 -2.28
C THR A 23 -14.39 -1.71 -1.26
N PRO A 24 -15.19 -2.57 -0.60
CA PRO A 24 -14.65 -3.61 0.27
C PRO A 24 -13.65 -4.56 -0.41
N ALA A 25 -13.95 -5.05 -1.62
CA ALA A 25 -13.04 -5.91 -2.37
C ALA A 25 -11.77 -5.16 -2.79
N TYR A 26 -11.92 -3.91 -3.23
CA TYR A 26 -10.81 -3.02 -3.57
C TYR A 26 -9.84 -2.79 -2.41
N LEU A 27 -10.34 -2.35 -1.25
CA LEU A 27 -9.51 -2.13 -0.06
C LEU A 27 -8.84 -3.43 0.39
N LEU A 28 -9.52 -4.57 0.28
CA LEU A 28 -8.93 -5.87 0.62
C LEU A 28 -7.77 -6.21 -0.34
N GLY A 29 -7.91 -5.91 -1.62
CA GLY A 29 -6.83 -5.98 -2.61
C GLY A 29 -5.64 -5.10 -2.21
N CYS A 30 -5.90 -3.88 -1.74
CA CYS A 30 -4.85 -2.94 -1.31
C CYS A 30 -4.01 -3.41 -0.13
N ILE A 31 -4.48 -4.35 0.69
CA ILE A 31 -3.67 -4.90 1.81
C ILE A 31 -3.11 -6.29 1.50
N ALA A 32 -3.55 -6.92 0.42
CA ALA A 32 -3.29 -8.32 0.15
C ALA A 32 -1.82 -8.68 -0.12
N PRO A 33 -1.00 -7.88 -0.82
CA PRO A 33 0.44 -8.19 -1.01
C PRO A 33 1.18 -8.37 0.33
N ASP A 34 0.80 -7.58 1.32
CA ASP A 34 1.44 -7.55 2.63
C ASP A 34 0.99 -8.67 3.58
N ARG A 35 0.02 -9.50 3.18
CA ARG A 35 -0.52 -10.59 4.00
C ARG A 35 0.54 -11.57 4.50
N VAL A 36 1.65 -11.69 3.77
CA VAL A 36 2.77 -12.58 4.14
C VAL A 36 3.31 -12.23 5.53
N ASN A 37 3.05 -11.02 6.01
CA ASN A 37 3.45 -10.56 7.33
C ASN A 37 2.42 -10.88 8.46
N ALA A 38 1.40 -11.70 8.18
CA ALA A 38 0.37 -12.06 9.15
C ALA A 38 0.97 -12.67 10.43
N ASP A 39 1.97 -13.53 10.28
CA ASP A 39 2.64 -14.25 11.37
C ASP A 39 3.90 -13.56 11.91
N GLY A 40 4.15 -12.30 11.51
CA GLY A 40 5.36 -11.57 11.84
C GLY A 40 6.08 -11.10 10.58
N PHE A 41 7.23 -10.46 10.73
CA PHE A 41 7.95 -9.91 9.57
C PHE A 41 8.51 -11.05 8.69
N ALA A 42 7.97 -11.20 7.48
CA ALA A 42 8.34 -12.30 6.60
C ALA A 42 9.73 -12.09 5.96
N PRO A 43 10.44 -13.19 5.62
CA PRO A 43 11.70 -13.12 4.90
C PRO A 43 11.57 -12.35 3.58
N ALA A 44 12.66 -11.70 3.17
CA ALA A 44 12.67 -10.85 1.98
C ALA A 44 12.20 -11.58 0.72
N GLU A 45 12.58 -12.84 0.51
CA GLU A 45 12.15 -13.66 -0.63
C GLU A 45 10.62 -13.78 -0.73
N GLN A 46 9.94 -14.08 0.39
CA GLN A 46 8.48 -14.20 0.42
C GLN A 46 7.81 -12.86 0.16
N ARG A 47 8.33 -11.77 0.75
CA ARG A 47 7.81 -10.43 0.51
C ARG A 47 8.02 -10.01 -0.95
N TYR A 48 9.18 -10.27 -1.52
CA TYR A 48 9.48 -9.92 -2.92
C TYR A 48 8.57 -10.68 -3.88
N ALA A 49 8.35 -11.98 -3.64
CA ALA A 49 7.43 -12.78 -4.44
C ALA A 49 5.99 -12.25 -4.35
N ALA A 50 5.50 -11.94 -3.14
CA ALA A 50 4.15 -11.44 -2.93
C ALA A 50 3.90 -10.06 -3.59
N HIS A 51 4.95 -9.24 -3.69
CA HIS A 51 4.90 -7.92 -4.34
C HIS A 51 5.30 -7.97 -5.83
N ILE A 52 5.56 -9.18 -6.37
CA ILE A 52 6.04 -9.40 -7.74
C ILE A 52 7.28 -8.54 -8.07
N ARG A 53 8.10 -8.32 -7.04
CA ARG A 53 9.13 -7.29 -6.98
C ARG A 53 10.35 -7.67 -7.81
N SER A 54 10.87 -6.68 -8.52
CA SER A 54 12.21 -6.71 -9.12
C SER A 54 13.09 -5.63 -8.50
N ARG A 55 14.41 -5.83 -8.57
CA ARG A 55 15.38 -4.76 -8.23
C ARG A 55 15.43 -3.68 -9.32
N ASP A 56 15.15 -4.07 -10.56
CA ASP A 56 14.96 -3.16 -11.68
C ASP A 56 13.51 -2.68 -11.67
N ILE A 57 13.32 -1.35 -11.56
CA ILE A 57 12.00 -0.72 -11.43
C ILE A 57 11.14 -0.95 -12.68
N GLU A 58 11.72 -0.87 -13.87
CA GLU A 58 10.97 -1.05 -15.13
C GLU A 58 10.55 -2.52 -15.29
N GLN A 59 11.40 -3.46 -14.90
CA GLN A 59 11.02 -4.87 -14.83
C GLN A 59 9.94 -5.11 -13.78
N TRP A 60 9.95 -4.39 -12.64
CA TRP A 60 8.91 -4.49 -11.62
C TRP A 60 7.57 -4.01 -12.17
N LYS A 61 7.53 -2.83 -12.81
CA LYS A 61 6.34 -2.30 -13.49
C LYS A 61 5.82 -3.29 -14.53
N ALA A 62 6.69 -3.82 -15.39
CA ALA A 62 6.34 -4.80 -16.41
C ALA A 62 5.75 -6.10 -15.82
N ASN A 63 6.27 -6.57 -14.68
CA ASN A 63 5.73 -7.75 -14.00
C ASN A 63 4.29 -7.51 -13.50
N ILE A 64 4.02 -6.32 -12.94
CA ILE A 64 2.68 -5.95 -12.44
C ILE A 64 1.70 -5.86 -13.62
N VAL A 65 2.09 -5.20 -14.71
CA VAL A 65 1.28 -5.10 -15.94
C VAL A 65 0.92 -6.49 -16.46
N LYS A 66 1.91 -7.39 -16.55
CA LYS A 66 1.69 -8.78 -16.97
C LYS A 66 0.71 -9.50 -16.05
N PHE A 67 0.93 -9.41 -14.73
CA PHE A 67 0.08 -10.05 -13.74
C PHE A 67 -1.39 -9.62 -13.88
N CYS A 68 -1.64 -8.33 -14.08
CA CYS A 68 -2.99 -7.79 -14.20
C CYS A 68 -3.65 -8.20 -15.51
N ARG A 69 -2.93 -8.17 -16.64
CA ARG A 69 -3.46 -8.55 -17.96
C ARG A 69 -3.84 -10.03 -18.07
N GLU A 70 -3.23 -10.89 -17.25
CA GLU A 70 -3.54 -12.33 -17.19
C GLU A 70 -4.77 -12.64 -16.29
N ARG A 71 -5.42 -11.64 -15.72
CA ARG A 71 -6.52 -11.79 -14.74
C ARG A 71 -7.75 -10.99 -15.15
N ALA A 72 -8.89 -11.36 -14.58
CA ALA A 72 -10.10 -10.57 -14.71
C ALA A 72 -9.89 -9.21 -14.03
N GLU A 73 -10.39 -8.15 -14.65
CA GLU A 73 -10.40 -6.81 -14.06
C GLU A 73 -11.49 -6.73 -12.99
N THR A 74 -11.17 -7.21 -11.78
CA THR A 74 -11.99 -7.03 -10.58
C THR A 74 -11.48 -5.86 -9.75
N ASP A 75 -12.34 -5.27 -8.94
CA ASP A 75 -11.93 -4.19 -8.03
C ASP A 75 -10.88 -4.68 -7.01
N PHE A 76 -10.91 -5.96 -6.63
CA PHE A 76 -9.83 -6.59 -5.86
C PHE A 76 -8.47 -6.53 -6.59
N ILE A 77 -8.44 -6.87 -7.89
CA ILE A 77 -7.20 -6.79 -8.69
C ILE A 77 -6.73 -5.35 -8.87
N LYS A 78 -7.65 -4.38 -9.02
CA LYS A 78 -7.29 -2.96 -9.02
C LYS A 78 -6.65 -2.53 -7.71
N GLY A 79 -7.19 -2.98 -6.58
CA GLY A 79 -6.62 -2.68 -5.26
C GLY A 79 -5.24 -3.30 -5.07
N PHE A 80 -5.09 -4.56 -5.49
CA PHE A 80 -3.82 -5.28 -5.48
C PHE A 80 -2.76 -4.55 -6.32
N ALA A 81 -3.11 -4.17 -7.56
CA ALA A 81 -2.24 -3.43 -8.46
C ALA A 81 -1.87 -2.07 -7.88
N LEU A 82 -2.83 -1.34 -7.31
CA LEU A 82 -2.58 -0.04 -6.69
C LEU A 82 -1.57 -0.15 -5.55
N HIS A 83 -1.64 -1.18 -4.70
CA HIS A 83 -0.64 -1.38 -3.65
C HIS A 83 0.77 -1.44 -4.25
N LEU A 84 0.96 -2.30 -5.27
CA LEU A 84 2.27 -2.50 -5.90
C LEU A 84 2.78 -1.23 -6.61
N PHE A 85 1.91 -0.49 -7.30
CA PHE A 85 2.31 0.76 -7.94
C PHE A 85 2.54 1.89 -6.95
N THR A 86 1.82 1.93 -5.83
CA THR A 86 2.06 2.90 -4.75
C THR A 86 3.41 2.63 -4.08
N ASP A 87 3.80 1.37 -3.94
CA ASP A 87 5.13 0.99 -3.46
C ASP A 87 6.25 1.58 -4.33
N ILE A 88 6.12 1.41 -5.65
CA ILE A 88 7.06 1.94 -6.64
C ILE A 88 7.04 3.46 -6.63
N ALA A 89 5.85 4.07 -6.73
CA ALA A 89 5.69 5.52 -6.76
C ALA A 89 6.28 6.18 -5.50
N TRP A 90 6.09 5.57 -4.33
CA TRP A 90 6.69 6.04 -3.08
C TRP A 90 8.22 5.96 -3.10
N ASP A 91 8.78 4.86 -3.60
CA ASP A 91 10.24 4.68 -3.74
C ASP A 91 10.85 5.70 -4.72
N GLU A 92 10.12 6.09 -5.77
CA GLU A 92 10.57 7.06 -6.78
C GLU A 92 10.39 8.54 -6.35
N THR A 93 9.40 8.85 -5.51
CA THR A 93 9.01 10.25 -5.22
C THR A 93 9.26 10.66 -3.77
N VAL A 94 8.58 10.01 -2.81
CA VAL A 94 8.54 10.45 -1.42
C VAL A 94 9.74 9.97 -0.61
N GLN A 95 10.15 8.72 -0.80
CA GLN A 95 11.22 8.12 0.00
C GLN A 95 12.58 8.84 -0.14
N PRO A 96 13.02 9.27 -1.35
CA PRO A 96 14.24 10.04 -1.48
C PRO A 96 14.21 11.34 -0.68
N GLN A 97 13.10 12.08 -0.75
CA GLN A 97 12.93 13.36 -0.04
C GLN A 97 12.88 13.16 1.48
N LEU A 98 12.19 12.11 1.95
CA LEU A 98 12.18 11.75 3.37
C LEU A 98 13.59 11.41 3.86
N PHE A 99 14.39 10.68 3.08
CA PHE A 99 15.76 10.35 3.47
C PHE A 99 16.66 11.59 3.47
N GLU A 100 16.50 12.51 2.51
CA GLU A 100 17.19 13.80 2.51
C GLU A 100 16.84 14.63 3.75
N TYR A 101 15.56 14.71 4.11
CA TYR A 101 15.10 15.36 5.34
C TYR A 101 15.75 14.76 6.59
N LEU A 102 15.74 13.43 6.71
CA LEU A 102 16.32 12.71 7.85
C LEU A 102 17.84 12.90 7.92
N ARG A 103 18.56 12.85 6.79
CA ARG A 103 19.99 13.20 6.74
C ARG A 103 20.23 14.64 7.17
N GLY A 104 19.36 15.58 6.77
CA GLY A 104 19.40 16.98 7.21
C GLY A 104 19.20 17.16 8.72
N LYS A 105 18.58 16.18 9.40
CA LYS A 105 18.48 16.12 10.87
C LYS A 105 19.70 15.48 11.55
N GLY A 106 20.70 15.04 10.77
CA GLY A 106 21.90 14.39 11.28
C GLY A 106 21.71 12.91 11.62
N ILE A 107 20.65 12.26 11.13
CA ILE A 107 20.45 10.81 11.31
C ILE A 107 21.47 10.05 10.45
N PRO A 108 22.22 9.09 11.01
CA PRO A 108 23.21 8.32 10.26
C PRO A 108 22.57 7.31 9.31
N GLU A 109 23.29 6.91 8.25
CA GLU A 109 22.76 6.10 7.13
C GLU A 109 22.19 4.74 7.62
N GLU A 110 22.84 4.12 8.60
CA GLU A 110 22.41 2.85 9.21
C GLU A 110 21.09 2.96 10.00
N GLU A 111 20.70 4.16 10.43
CA GLU A 111 19.48 4.41 11.19
C GLU A 111 18.33 4.96 10.33
N LEU A 112 18.61 5.39 9.08
CA LEU A 112 17.60 6.03 8.21
C LEU A 112 16.35 5.19 8.03
N ASN A 113 16.50 3.88 7.85
CA ASN A 113 15.34 3.02 7.67
C ASN A 113 14.49 2.91 8.94
N SER A 114 15.11 2.95 10.14
CA SER A 114 14.38 2.98 11.41
C SER A 114 13.64 4.32 11.57
N ALA A 115 14.34 5.43 11.36
CA ALA A 115 13.77 6.77 11.47
C ALA A 115 12.65 7.02 10.44
N LYS A 116 12.77 6.46 9.23
CA LYS A 116 11.68 6.43 8.23
C LYS A 116 10.43 5.75 8.78
N TRP A 117 10.59 4.64 9.49
CA TRP A 117 9.44 3.95 10.09
C TRP A 117 8.86 4.73 11.28
N ASP A 118 9.66 5.50 12.01
CA ASP A 118 9.13 6.45 13.01
C ASP A 118 8.27 7.54 12.37
N GLU A 119 8.74 8.14 11.27
CA GLU A 119 7.96 9.11 10.50
C GLU A 119 6.66 8.50 9.95
N LEU A 120 6.71 7.30 9.35
CA LEU A 120 5.51 6.60 8.87
C LEU A 120 4.54 6.31 10.00
N ARG A 121 5.00 5.82 11.16
CA ARG A 121 4.13 5.54 12.32
C ARG A 121 3.46 6.81 12.86
N GLY A 122 4.19 7.91 12.91
CA GLY A 122 3.64 9.21 13.28
C GLY A 122 2.63 9.72 12.28
N PHE A 123 2.85 9.43 10.99
CA PHE A 123 1.90 9.78 9.93
C PHE A 123 0.64 8.91 9.98
N ASP A 124 0.77 7.60 10.23
CA ASP A 124 -0.37 6.70 10.44
C ASP A 124 -1.25 7.15 11.62
N SER A 125 -0.65 7.71 12.68
CA SER A 125 -1.36 8.34 13.81
C SER A 125 -2.20 9.56 13.41
N LEU A 126 -1.77 10.29 12.37
CA LEU A 126 -2.54 11.38 11.79
C LEU A 126 -3.63 10.83 10.86
N LEU A 127 -3.28 9.94 9.93
CA LEU A 127 -4.21 9.35 8.97
C LEU A 127 -5.34 8.59 9.65
N SER A 128 -5.07 7.87 10.75
CA SER A 128 -6.09 7.15 11.51
C SER A 128 -7.18 8.02 12.13
N LYS A 129 -6.97 9.35 12.17
CA LYS A 129 -7.92 10.35 12.64
C LYS A 129 -8.57 11.14 11.50
N SER A 130 -8.22 10.86 10.25
CA SER A 130 -8.90 11.42 9.08
C SER A 130 -10.33 10.88 8.97
N ASP A 131 -11.18 11.55 8.20
CA ASP A 131 -12.58 11.12 8.02
C ASP A 131 -12.70 9.78 7.29
N ASN A 132 -11.78 9.49 6.35
CA ASN A 132 -11.88 8.30 5.50
C ASN A 132 -11.34 7.04 6.18
N TYR A 133 -10.24 7.14 6.94
CA TYR A 133 -9.58 5.94 7.47
C TYR A 133 -10.48 5.07 8.38
N PRO A 134 -11.24 5.63 9.35
CA PRO A 134 -12.17 4.83 10.16
C PRO A 134 -13.26 4.15 9.32
N ARG A 135 -13.74 4.82 8.26
CA ARG A 135 -14.71 4.25 7.32
C ARG A 135 -14.10 3.06 6.59
N ASP A 136 -12.89 3.19 6.08
CA ASP A 136 -12.20 2.12 5.34
C ASP A 136 -11.88 0.91 6.20
N ILE A 137 -11.45 1.14 7.45
CA ILE A 137 -11.25 0.07 8.42
C ILE A 137 -12.56 -0.68 8.70
N GLU A 138 -13.71 0.01 8.75
CA GLU A 138 -15.00 -0.64 8.92
C GLU A 138 -15.43 -1.42 7.67
N LEU A 139 -15.20 -0.89 6.47
CA LEU A 139 -15.45 -1.60 5.21
C LEU A 139 -14.58 -2.86 5.10
N LEU A 140 -13.30 -2.74 5.42
CA LEU A 140 -12.37 -3.88 5.50
C LEU A 140 -12.86 -4.91 6.52
N ARG A 141 -13.26 -4.49 7.73
CA ARG A 141 -13.74 -5.42 8.76
C ARG A 141 -14.93 -6.27 8.29
N ARG A 142 -15.77 -5.72 7.41
CA ARG A 142 -16.96 -6.40 6.86
C ARG A 142 -16.71 -7.15 5.56
N SER A 143 -15.55 -6.97 4.92
CA SER A 143 -15.25 -7.64 3.64
C SER A 143 -15.05 -9.13 3.82
N THR A 144 -15.28 -9.93 2.77
CA THR A 144 -14.89 -11.34 2.72
C THR A 144 -13.73 -11.52 1.75
N ALA A 145 -12.83 -12.46 2.03
CA ALA A 145 -11.69 -12.75 1.17
C ALA A 145 -12.02 -13.71 0.02
N ASP A 146 -13.24 -13.65 -0.51
CA ASP A 146 -13.67 -14.52 -1.61
C ASP A 146 -12.90 -14.23 -2.90
N SER A 147 -12.49 -12.97 -3.11
CA SER A 147 -11.64 -12.54 -4.23
C SER A 147 -10.16 -12.89 -4.07
N ALA A 148 -9.73 -13.50 -2.96
CA ALA A 148 -8.33 -13.89 -2.75
C ALA A 148 -7.79 -14.77 -3.89
N GLY A 149 -8.65 -15.65 -4.42
CA GLY A 149 -8.33 -16.54 -5.54
C GLY A 149 -7.92 -15.79 -6.81
N ASP A 150 -8.43 -14.57 -7.03
CA ASP A 150 -8.15 -13.77 -8.22
C ASP A 150 -6.64 -13.48 -8.35
N ALA A 151 -5.96 -13.29 -7.21
CA ALA A 151 -4.52 -13.07 -7.14
C ALA A 151 -3.69 -14.34 -6.83
N GLY A 152 -4.32 -15.52 -6.75
CA GLY A 152 -3.64 -16.74 -6.31
C GLY A 152 -3.24 -16.73 -4.84
N ILE A 153 -4.03 -16.03 -4.02
CA ILE A 153 -3.79 -15.84 -2.59
C ILE A 153 -4.64 -16.80 -1.76
N ASP A 154 -4.05 -17.32 -0.68
CA ASP A 154 -4.79 -18.06 0.33
C ASP A 154 -5.78 -17.15 1.08
N LYS A 155 -7.05 -17.55 1.07
CA LYS A 155 -8.16 -16.87 1.73
C LYS A 155 -7.92 -16.71 3.23
N ALA A 156 -7.51 -17.78 3.93
CA ALA A 156 -7.39 -17.76 5.38
C ALA A 156 -6.30 -16.79 5.86
N GLY A 157 -5.16 -16.77 5.17
CA GLY A 157 -4.07 -15.84 5.43
C GLY A 157 -4.44 -14.39 5.16
N LEU A 158 -5.27 -14.13 4.14
CA LEU A 158 -5.77 -12.78 3.87
C LEU A 158 -6.76 -12.30 4.93
N GLU A 159 -7.68 -13.16 5.38
CA GLU A 159 -8.61 -12.84 6.48
C GLU A 159 -7.86 -12.55 7.78
N LYS A 160 -6.87 -13.38 8.12
CA LYS A 160 -6.00 -13.16 9.27
C LYS A 160 -5.25 -11.83 9.18
N TRP A 161 -4.77 -11.46 7.98
CA TRP A 161 -4.10 -10.18 7.78
C TRP A 161 -5.06 -9.00 7.93
N ARG A 162 -6.23 -9.06 7.29
CA ARG A 162 -7.31 -8.07 7.45
C ARG A 162 -7.66 -7.84 8.92
N ASP A 163 -7.82 -8.91 9.70
CA ASP A 163 -8.15 -8.81 11.12
C ASP A 163 -7.03 -8.12 11.92
N LYS A 164 -5.77 -8.40 11.57
CA LYS A 164 -4.61 -7.74 12.17
C LYS A 164 -4.58 -6.25 11.83
N ILE A 165 -4.80 -5.87 10.57
CA ILE A 165 -4.82 -4.48 10.12
C ILE A 165 -5.95 -3.69 10.76
N THR A 166 -7.16 -4.24 10.79
CA THR A 166 -8.34 -3.58 11.37
C THR A 166 -8.32 -3.47 12.89
N ALA A 167 -7.36 -4.13 13.55
CA ALA A 167 -7.08 -4.03 14.98
C ALA A 167 -5.88 -3.14 15.32
N LEU A 168 -5.16 -2.60 14.31
CA LEU A 168 -4.02 -1.73 14.56
C LEU A 168 -4.44 -0.45 15.28
N GLN A 169 -3.57 -0.01 16.17
CA GLN A 169 -3.67 1.28 16.84
C GLN A 169 -2.37 2.05 16.61
N TYR A 170 -2.47 3.36 16.51
CA TYR A 170 -1.35 4.23 16.20
C TYR A 170 -1.08 5.23 17.33
N PRO A 171 -0.64 4.78 18.52
CA PRO A 171 -0.34 5.67 19.65
C PRO A 171 1.04 6.33 19.50
N TYR A 172 1.33 6.83 18.30
CA TYR A 172 2.64 7.41 17.96
C TYR A 172 2.58 8.94 17.95
N PRO A 173 3.69 9.61 18.33
CA PRO A 173 3.81 11.05 18.17
C PRO A 173 3.69 11.43 16.69
N PRO A 174 3.20 12.63 16.37
CA PRO A 174 3.04 13.07 14.98
C PRO A 174 4.39 13.09 14.24
N CYS A 175 4.34 12.79 12.94
CA CYS A 175 5.48 12.87 12.04
C CYS A 175 5.96 14.32 11.85
N GLY A 176 7.22 14.50 11.43
CA GLY A 176 7.81 15.81 11.18
C GLY A 176 7.80 16.23 9.71
N PHE A 177 7.81 15.27 8.79
CA PHE A 177 7.97 15.52 7.35
C PHE A 177 6.75 15.13 6.52
N LEU A 178 6.20 13.94 6.77
CA LEU A 178 5.13 13.38 5.94
C LEU A 178 3.81 14.18 6.08
N SER A 179 3.06 14.22 4.98
CA SER A 179 1.82 14.99 4.85
C SER A 179 0.94 14.41 3.75
N GLU A 180 -0.31 14.86 3.65
CA GLU A 180 -1.25 14.44 2.60
C GLU A 180 -0.72 14.71 1.18
N GLU A 181 0.08 15.75 0.99
CA GLU A 181 0.66 16.07 -0.33
C GLU A 181 1.56 14.95 -0.83
N HIS A 182 2.32 14.31 0.07
CA HIS A 182 3.17 13.17 -0.28
C HIS A 182 2.32 11.96 -0.72
N ILE A 183 1.14 11.77 -0.13
CA ILE A 183 0.21 10.72 -0.58
C ILE A 183 -0.30 11.06 -1.97
N LYS A 184 -0.73 12.30 -2.20
CA LYS A 184 -1.23 12.74 -3.52
C LYS A 184 -0.17 12.56 -4.61
N THR A 185 1.07 12.99 -4.36
CA THR A 185 2.17 12.79 -5.32
C THR A 185 2.38 11.32 -5.66
N ALA A 186 2.40 10.43 -4.65
CA ALA A 186 2.55 9.00 -4.89
C ALA A 186 1.32 8.39 -5.60
N ALA A 187 0.11 8.82 -5.24
CA ALA A 187 -1.14 8.35 -5.84
C ALA A 187 -1.28 8.78 -7.29
N GLU A 188 -0.95 10.03 -7.63
CA GLU A 188 -0.96 10.53 -9.01
C GLU A 188 0.01 9.76 -9.89
N LEU A 189 1.23 9.50 -9.40
CA LEU A 189 2.18 8.68 -10.15
C LEU A 189 1.72 7.22 -10.27
N ALA A 190 1.14 6.65 -9.21
CA ALA A 190 0.57 5.30 -9.27
C ALA A 190 -0.60 5.22 -10.26
N LEU A 191 -1.43 6.26 -10.37
CA LEU A 191 -2.51 6.35 -11.36
C LEU A 191 -1.98 6.30 -12.80
N LEU A 192 -0.92 7.05 -13.11
CA LEU A 192 -0.26 7.00 -14.42
C LEU A 192 0.27 5.59 -14.78
N TYR A 193 0.65 4.80 -13.77
CA TYR A 193 1.04 3.40 -13.98
C TYR A 193 -0.18 2.49 -14.18
N MET A 194 -1.25 2.73 -13.44
CA MET A 194 -2.52 2.00 -13.57
C MET A 194 -3.18 2.21 -14.96
N GLU A 195 -3.06 3.40 -15.55
CA GLU A 195 -3.58 3.73 -16.90
C GLU A 195 -2.95 2.88 -18.02
N GLN A 196 -1.78 2.26 -17.78
CA GLN A 196 -1.13 1.36 -18.74
C GLN A 196 -1.74 -0.06 -18.73
N VAL A 197 -2.59 -0.33 -17.74
CA VAL A 197 -3.14 -1.66 -17.43
C VAL A 197 -4.65 -1.68 -17.58
N PHE A 198 -5.35 -0.67 -17.07
CA PHE A 198 -6.80 -0.64 -16.96
C PHE A 198 -7.42 0.42 -17.89
N GLU A 199 -8.61 0.15 -18.40
CA GLU A 199 -9.39 1.14 -19.17
C GLU A 199 -10.11 2.12 -18.23
N ILE A 200 -9.35 3.06 -17.68
CA ILE A 200 -9.81 4.11 -16.75
C ILE A 200 -10.02 5.44 -17.45
#